data_AF-A0ABD4Z5A6-F1
#
_entry.id   AF-A0ABD4Z5A6-F1
#
_cell.length_a   1.000
_cell.length_b   1.000
_cell.length_c   1.000
_cell.angle_alpha   90.00
_cell.angle_beta   90.00
_cell.angle_gamma   90.00
#
_symmetry.space_group_name_H-M   'P 1'
#
loop_
_entity.id
_entity.type
_entity.pdbx_description
1 polymer ?
#
loop_
_entity_poly.entity_id
_entity_poly.type
_entity_poly.pdbx_seq_one_letter_code
_entity_poly.pdbx_strand_id
1 'polypeptide(L)' 'MSFSIDGNVFREVFKKSYMNRSRYRTSRRNMEDIIRLGLFAKELVSLYFSVVKWNDFDRVLRINVGVTVE' A
#
# COMPACT_ATOMS: atom_id res chain seq x y z
N MET A 1 18.31 9.50 10.58
CA MET A 1 16.96 10.11 10.45
C MET A 1 16.00 9.01 10.05
N SER A 2 15.30 8.41 11.02
CA SER A 2 14.13 7.58 10.72
C SER A 2 12.99 8.52 10.37
N PHE A 3 12.72 8.71 9.09
CA PHE A 3 11.46 9.32 8.65
C PHE A 3 10.35 8.37 9.07
N SER A 4 9.67 8.64 10.19
CA SER A 4 8.41 8.00 10.51
C SER A 4 7.38 8.54 9.52
N ILE A 5 7.38 7.97 8.32
CA ILE A 5 6.40 8.34 7.30
C ILE A 5 5.06 7.83 7.81
N ASP A 6 4.20 8.76 8.19
CA ASP A 6 2.85 8.48 8.65
C ASP A 6 2.10 7.68 7.58
N GLY A 7 1.73 6.44 7.91
CA GLY A 7 1.02 5.53 7.01
C GLY A 7 -0.31 6.11 6.50
N ASN A 8 -0.87 7.12 7.19
CA ASN A 8 -2.02 7.88 6.72
C ASN A 8 -1.73 8.64 5.43
N VAL A 9 -0.56 9.27 5.31
CA VAL A 9 -0.20 10.07 4.14
C VAL A 9 -0.13 9.18 2.90
N PHE A 10 0.51 8.01 2.99
CA PHE A 10 0.56 7.05 1.88
C PHE A 10 -0.82 6.51 1.52
N ARG A 11 -1.67 6.23 2.51
CA ARG A 11 -3.04 5.74 2.29
C ARG A 11 -3.86 6.79 1.54
N GLU A 12 -3.82 8.04 1.98
CA GLU A 12 -4.59 9.13 1.36
C GLU A 12 -4.08 9.47 -0.05
N VAL A 13 -2.77 9.47 -0.27
CA VAL A 13 -2.19 9.65 -1.60
C VAL A 13 -2.58 8.50 -2.54
N PHE A 14 -2.47 7.24 -2.07
CA PHE A 14 -2.88 6.08 -2.86
C PHE A 14 -4.37 6.14 -3.23
N LYS A 15 -5.26 6.46 -2.28
CA LYS A 15 -6.70 6.63 -2.55
C LYS A 15 -6.93 7.72 -3.59
N LYS A 16 -6.31 8.89 -3.45
CA LYS A 16 -6.45 9.99 -4.42
C LYS A 16 -5.99 9.56 -5.81
N SER A 17 -4.82 8.93 -5.93
CA SER A 17 -4.30 8.43 -7.22
C SER A 17 -5.17 7.31 -7.81
N TYR A 18 -5.75 6.46 -6.98
CA TYR A 18 -6.63 5.37 -7.42
C TYR A 18 -8.03 5.86 -7.83
N MET A 19 -8.59 6.83 -7.09
CA MET A 19 -9.90 7.43 -7.36
C MET A 19 -9.89 8.41 -8.53
N ASN A 20 -8.73 8.99 -8.87
CA ASN A 20 -8.57 9.83 -10.07
C ASN A 20 -8.60 9.02 -11.40
N ARG A 21 -8.96 7.72 -11.34
CA ARG A 21 -9.26 6.93 -12.53
C ARG A 21 -10.65 7.33 -13.05
N SER A 22 -10.75 7.59 -14.35
CA SER A 22 -11.99 8.07 -14.98
C SER A 22 -13.19 7.14 -14.71
N ARG A 23 -14.41 7.64 -14.97
CA ARG A 23 -15.69 6.91 -14.85
C ARG A 23 -15.69 5.52 -15.51
N TYR A 24 -14.84 5.34 -16.52
CA TYR A 24 -14.49 4.03 -17.07
C TYR A 24 -13.14 3.63 -16.47
N ARG A 25 -13.04 2.42 -15.89
CA ARG A 25 -11.81 1.83 -15.33
C ARG A 25 -10.60 1.74 -16.32
N THR A 26 -10.68 2.38 -17.47
CA THR A 26 -9.60 2.66 -18.40
C THR A 26 -8.95 3.99 -18.05
N SER A 27 -7.90 3.95 -17.24
CA SER A 27 -6.93 5.05 -17.19
C SER A 27 -6.40 5.29 -18.61
N ARG A 28 -6.30 6.53 -19.07
CA ARG A 28 -5.25 6.88 -20.04
C ARG A 28 -3.97 6.35 -19.41
N ARG A 29 -3.42 5.25 -19.93
CA ARG A 29 -2.31 4.51 -19.31
C ARG A 29 -1.04 5.36 -19.41
N ASN A 30 -0.92 6.39 -18.58
CA ASN A 30 0.36 7.02 -18.33
C ASN A 30 1.17 6.03 -17.47
N MET A 31 2.29 5.58 -18.01
CA MET A 31 3.16 4.61 -17.36
C MET A 31 3.66 5.13 -16.00
N GLU A 32 3.86 6.45 -15.89
CA GLU A 32 4.27 7.10 -14.64
C GLU A 32 3.25 6.92 -13.50
N ASP A 33 1.95 7.04 -13.79
CA ASP A 33 0.91 6.91 -12.76
C ASP A 33 0.79 5.46 -12.27
N ILE A 34 1.02 4.49 -13.16
CA ILE A 34 1.05 3.07 -12.80
C ILE A 34 2.26 2.79 -11.90
N ILE A 35 3.43 3.32 -12.24
CA ILE A 35 4.65 3.16 -11.45
C ILE A 35 4.46 3.79 -10.07
N ARG A 36 3.92 5.02 -9.99
CA ARG A 36 3.63 5.71 -8.72
C ARG A 36 2.65 4.91 -7.85
N LEU A 37 1.57 4.39 -8.42
CA LEU A 37 0.63 3.53 -7.70
C LEU A 37 1.28 2.25 -7.18
N GLY A 38 2.16 1.63 -7.98
CA GLY A 38 2.91 0.44 -7.56
C GLY A 38 3.85 0.73 -6.40
N LEU A 39 4.54 1.87 -6.42
CA LEU A 39 5.41 2.30 -5.33
C LEU A 39 4.62 2.55 -4.03
N PHE A 40 3.51 3.30 -4.11
CA PHE A 40 2.68 3.52 -2.93
C PHE A 40 2.04 2.24 -2.41
N ALA A 41 1.63 1.33 -3.30
CA ALA A 41 1.12 0.02 -2.89
C ALA A 41 2.18 -0.81 -2.16
N LYS A 42 3.43 -0.79 -2.63
CA LYS A 42 4.54 -1.51 -1.97
C LYS A 42 4.77 -1.02 -0.55
N GLU A 43 4.81 0.30 -0.35
CA GLU A 43 4.99 0.90 0.98
C GLU A 43 3.77 0.67 1.89
N LEU A 44 2.56 0.64 1.34
CA LEU A 44 1.37 0.29 2.12
C LEU A 44 1.38 -1.20 2.51
N VAL A 45 1.82 -2.09 1.62
CA VAL A 45 1.86 -3.53 1.90
C VAL A 45 2.80 -3.84 3.06
N SER A 46 3.97 -3.18 3.16
CA SER A 46 4.87 -3.37 4.31
C SER A 46 4.30 -2.84 5.63
N LEU A 47 3.41 -1.85 5.59
CA LEU A 47 2.72 -1.33 6.78
C LEU A 47 1.62 -2.29 7.25
N TYR A 48 0.78 -2.79 6.34
CA TYR A 48 -0.37 -3.63 6.70
C TYR A 48 -0.06 -5.12 6.79
N PHE A 49 1.03 -5.58 6.18
CA PHE A 49 1.37 -7.00 6.13
C PHE A 49 2.80 -7.27 6.58
N SER A 50 2.98 -8.37 7.29
CA SER A 50 4.28 -8.91 7.65
C SER A 50 4.37 -10.38 7.23
N VAL A 51 5.57 -10.84 6.86
CA VAL A 51 5.81 -12.26 6.62
C VAL A 51 6.30 -12.88 7.91
N VAL A 52 5.59 -13.89 8.40
CA VAL A 52 5.89 -14.60 9.65
C VAL A 52 5.98 -16.10 9.39
N LYS A 53 6.63 -16.82 10.30
CA LYS A 53 6.54 -18.28 10.37
C LYS A 53 5.29 -18.67 11.17
N TRP A 54 4.55 -19.67 10.71
CA TRP A 54 3.41 -20.21 11.44
C TRP A 54 3.38 -21.73 11.33
N ASN A 55 3.58 -22.41 12.47
CA ASN A 55 3.69 -23.87 12.55
C ASN A 55 4.71 -24.41 11.53
N ASP A 56 4.29 -25.32 10.65
CA ASP A 56 5.11 -25.94 9.61
C ASP A 56 5.31 -25.06 8.37
N PHE A 57 4.74 -23.85 8.35
CA PHE A 57 4.86 -22.91 7.23
C PHE A 57 5.91 -21.85 7.50
N ASP A 58 6.98 -21.88 6.70
CA ASP A 58 8.10 -20.95 6.80
C ASP A 58 7.78 -19.51 6.32
N ARG A 59 6.72 -19.33 5.53
CA ARG A 59 6.32 -18.03 4.99
C ARG A 59 4.80 -17.89 4.95
N VAL A 60 4.25 -17.21 5.93
CA VAL A 60 2.82 -16.85 5.99
C VAL A 60 2.68 -15.34 5.98
N LEU A 61 1.75 -14.83 5.18
CA LEU A 61 1.39 -13.43 5.17
C LEU A 61 0.44 -13.16 6.34
N ARG A 62 0.90 -12.36 7.31
CA ARG A 62 0.11 -11.90 8.45
C ARG A 62 -0.38 -10.47 8.19
N ILE A 63 -1.66 -10.24 8.47
CA ILE A 63 -2.21 -8.89 8.53
C ILE A 63 -1.85 -8.28 9.89
N ASN A 64 -1.22 -7.11 9.88
CA ASN A 64 -0.91 -6.34 11.08
C ASN A 64 -2.20 -5.64 11.56
N VAL A 65 -3.03 -6.35 12.32
CA VAL A 65 -4.23 -5.79 12.97
C VAL A 65 -3.77 -5.00 14.20
N GLY A 66 -3.79 -3.67 14.11
CA GLY A 66 -3.27 -2.80 15.18
C GLY A 66 -2.69 -1.46 14.70
N VAL A 67 -2.67 -1.18 13.39
CA VAL A 67 -2.45 0.17 12.90
C VAL A 67 -3.73 0.98 13.17
N THR A 68 -3.94 1.36 14.44
CA THR A 68 -4.87 2.43 14.81
C THR A 68 -4.23 3.71 14.31
N VAL A 69 -4.56 4.05 13.07
CA VAL A 69 -4.21 5.33 12.47
C VAL A 69 -5.18 6.36 13.06
N GLU A 70 -4.75 7.00 14.15
CA GLU A 70 -5.31 8.29 14.58
C GLU A 70 -5.01 9.38 13.53
#